data_AF-A0A3S0JD37-F1
#
_entry.id   AF-A0A3S0JD37-F1
#
_cell.length_a   1.000
_cell.length_b   1.000
_cell.length_c   1.000
_cell.angle_alpha   90.00
_cell.angle_beta   90.00
_cell.angle_gamma   90.00
#
_symmetry.space_group_name_H-M   'P 1'
#
loop_
_entity.id
_entity.type
_entity.pdbx_description
1 polymer ?
#
loop_
_entity_poly.entity_id
_entity_poly.type
_entity_poly.pdbx_seq_one_letter_code
_entity_poly.pdbx_strand_id
1 'polypeptide(L)'
;MNHPKYGNSKGHTLLLVAVDDYDKSHLSLELAIDRYTLIDGEKYTIWHDGTLTVGRKGRAKNQDVIDFVRDRQPGLIRDNKIFLGQLDNSKSFTWTSLDVNNFISNIIDYVLLRDQFRRTR
;
A
#
# COMPACT_ATOMS: atom_id res chain seq x y z
N MET A 1 -7.19 -17.97 27.43
CA MET A 1 -7.04 -19.38 27.00
C MET A 1 -6.83 -19.39 25.49
N ASN A 2 -5.82 -20.12 24.99
CA ASN A 2 -5.51 -20.22 23.56
C ASN A 2 -6.29 -21.38 22.92
N HIS A 3 -6.69 -21.26 21.66
CA HIS A 3 -7.32 -22.37 20.94
C HIS A 3 -6.29 -23.49 20.69
N PRO A 4 -6.50 -24.74 21.17
CA PRO A 4 -5.48 -25.79 21.19
C PRO A 4 -5.02 -26.27 19.81
N LYS A 5 -5.78 -26.00 18.75
CA LYS A 5 -5.46 -26.41 17.36
C LYS A 5 -5.00 -25.26 16.45
N TYR A 6 -5.36 -24.00 16.75
CA TYR A 6 -5.19 -22.88 15.82
C TYR A 6 -4.44 -21.68 16.42
N GLY A 7 -4.17 -21.69 17.73
CA GLY A 7 -3.64 -20.51 18.42
C GLY A 7 -4.61 -19.32 18.35
N ASN A 8 -4.17 -18.15 18.83
CA ASN A 8 -4.85 -16.90 18.53
C ASN A 8 -4.27 -16.33 17.23
N SER A 9 -5.09 -15.64 16.44
CA SER A 9 -4.58 -14.90 15.27
C SER A 9 -3.50 -13.92 15.72
N LYS A 10 -2.34 -13.92 15.05
CA LYS A 10 -1.39 -12.81 15.21
C LYS A 10 -2.13 -11.52 14.83
N GLY A 11 -2.12 -10.53 15.71
CA GLY A 11 -2.63 -9.19 15.38
C GLY A 11 -1.89 -8.66 14.16
N HIS A 12 -2.61 -7.92 13.31
CA HIS A 12 -2.03 -7.28 12.14
C HIS A 12 -1.99 -5.77 12.34
N THR A 13 -0.84 -5.17 12.05
CA THR A 13 -0.70 -3.72 11.96
C THR A 13 -1.15 -3.26 10.58
N LEU A 14 -2.16 -2.38 10.54
CA LEU A 14 -2.71 -1.85 9.29
C LEU A 14 -2.47 -0.33 9.20
N LEU A 15 -2.00 0.13 8.04
CA LEU A 15 -2.09 1.52 7.62
C LEU A 15 -3.29 1.67 6.69
N LEU A 16 -4.27 2.46 7.10
CA LEU A 16 -5.50 2.71 6.36
C LEU A 16 -5.44 4.08 5.70
N VAL A 17 -5.69 4.13 4.39
CA VAL A 17 -5.71 5.40 3.64
C VAL A 17 -7.06 5.56 2.96
N ALA A 18 -7.81 6.54 3.41
CA ALA A 18 -9.10 6.92 2.85
C ALA A 18 -8.95 8.13 1.92
N VAL A 19 -9.79 8.18 0.90
CA VAL A 19 -9.96 9.34 0.02
C VAL A 19 -11.31 9.95 0.32
N ASP A 20 -11.34 11.26 0.49
CA ASP A 20 -12.55 12.04 0.71
C ASP A 20 -12.61 13.13 -0.37
N ASP A 21 -13.62 13.07 -1.25
CA ASP A 21 -13.84 14.03 -2.33
C ASP A 21 -15.03 14.97 -2.06
N TYR A 22 -15.34 15.24 -0.78
CA TYR A 22 -16.48 16.02 -0.26
C TYR A 22 -17.86 15.40 -0.50
N ASP A 23 -18.06 14.70 -1.62
CA ASP A 23 -19.30 13.97 -1.92
C ASP A 23 -19.26 12.53 -1.39
N LYS A 24 -18.09 11.86 -1.44
CA LYS A 24 -17.92 10.48 -1.02
C LYS A 24 -16.59 10.28 -0.30
N SER A 25 -16.64 9.52 0.78
CA SER A 25 -15.46 9.00 1.48
C SER A 25 -15.40 7.48 1.32
N HIS A 26 -14.25 6.95 0.91
CA HIS A 26 -14.03 5.52 0.89
C HIS A 26 -12.59 5.15 1.28
N LEU A 27 -12.47 4.00 1.91
CA LEU A 27 -11.18 3.39 2.23
C LEU A 27 -10.53 2.91 0.93
N SER A 28 -9.49 3.61 0.48
CA SER A 28 -8.87 3.31 -0.80
C SER A 28 -7.82 2.22 -0.68
N LEU A 29 -6.97 2.27 0.35
CA LEU A 29 -5.89 1.32 0.62
C LEU A 29 -5.93 0.81 2.06
N GLU A 30 -5.89 -0.51 2.19
CA GLU A 30 -5.59 -1.22 3.43
C GLU A 30 -4.20 -1.84 3.28
N LEU A 31 -3.20 -1.26 3.93
CA LEU A 31 -1.82 -1.73 3.85
C LEU A 31 -1.47 -2.49 5.14
N ALA A 32 -1.43 -3.82 5.04
CA ALA A 32 -0.95 -4.68 6.12
C ALA A 32 0.57 -4.57 6.25
N ILE A 33 1.05 -3.76 7.21
CA ILE A 33 2.46 -3.42 7.39
C ILE A 33 3.30 -4.69 7.59
N ASP A 34 2.82 -5.63 8.38
CA ASP A 34 3.53 -6.89 8.67
C ASP A 34 3.76 -7.76 7.43
N ARG A 35 2.91 -7.62 6.40
CA ARG A 35 2.99 -8.37 5.14
C ARG A 35 3.80 -7.62 4.09
N TYR A 36 3.64 -6.31 4.05
CA TYR A 36 4.07 -5.44 2.96
C TYR A 36 5.35 -4.65 3.27
N THR A 37 6.03 -5.00 4.36
CA THR A 37 7.31 -4.43 4.75
C THR A 37 8.37 -5.52 4.76
N LEU A 38 9.46 -5.28 4.04
CA LEU A 38 10.70 -6.04 4.18
C LEU A 38 11.62 -5.27 5.12
N ILE A 39 12.11 -5.95 6.16
CA ILE A 39 13.04 -5.38 7.14
C ILE A 39 14.43 -5.93 6.86
N ASP A 40 15.39 -5.03 6.61
CA ASP A 40 16.81 -5.33 6.47
C ASP A 40 17.61 -4.39 7.38
N GLY A 41 17.90 -4.84 8.61
CA GLY A 41 18.44 -4.01 9.66
C GLY A 41 17.54 -2.81 9.96
N GLU A 42 18.08 -1.60 9.78
CA GLU A 42 17.34 -0.35 9.97
C GLU A 42 16.62 0.13 8.69
N LYS A 43 16.71 -0.60 7.58
CA LYS A 43 16.04 -0.23 6.32
C LYS A 43 14.73 -0.98 6.16
N TYR A 44 13.63 -0.25 6.16
CA TYR A 44 12.29 -0.81 6.01
C TYR A 44 11.78 -0.50 4.61
N THR A 45 11.64 -1.52 3.77
CA THR A 45 11.16 -1.38 2.40
C THR A 45 9.68 -1.74 2.32
N ILE A 46 8.85 -0.77 1.95
CA ILE A 46 7.40 -0.91 1.89
C ILE A 46 6.94 -1.02 0.44
N TRP A 47 6.14 -2.05 0.16
CA TRP A 47 5.66 -2.37 -1.19
C TRP A 47 4.24 -2.93 -1.15
N HIS A 48 3.53 -2.94 -2.27
CA HIS A 48 2.19 -3.53 -2.38
C HIS A 48 2.07 -4.42 -3.62
N ASP A 49 1.26 -5.46 -3.54
CA ASP A 49 1.13 -6.50 -4.58
C ASP A 49 0.06 -6.19 -5.66
N GLY A 50 -0.56 -5.02 -5.59
CA GLY A 50 -1.63 -4.62 -6.51
C GLY A 50 -3.01 -5.19 -6.18
N THR A 51 -3.19 -5.87 -5.04
CA THR A 51 -4.50 -6.39 -4.65
C THR A 51 -5.53 -5.27 -4.52
N LEU A 52 -6.60 -5.36 -5.30
CA LEU A 52 -7.64 -4.34 -5.37
C LEU A 52 -9.00 -4.99 -5.66
N THR A 53 -10.00 -4.66 -4.85
CA THR A 53 -11.40 -5.00 -5.11
C THR A 53 -12.09 -3.84 -5.83
N VAL A 54 -12.79 -4.14 -6.92
CA VAL A 54 -13.52 -3.17 -7.75
C VAL A 54 -15.01 -3.31 -7.50
N GLY A 55 -15.42 -3.00 -6.27
CA GLY A 55 -16.82 -3.10 -5.83
C GLY A 55 -17.45 -4.46 -6.14
N ARG A 56 -18.61 -4.44 -6.80
CA ARG A 56 -19.36 -5.66 -7.18
C ARG A 56 -18.70 -6.50 -8.27
N LYS A 57 -17.68 -5.97 -8.97
CA LYS A 57 -16.93 -6.70 -10.01
C LYS A 57 -15.90 -7.67 -9.40
N GLY A 58 -15.76 -7.66 -8.07
CA GLY A 58 -14.86 -8.53 -7.35
C GLY A 58 -13.42 -8.05 -7.41
N ARG A 59 -12.51 -8.99 -7.14
CA ARG A 59 -11.06 -8.73 -7.11
C ARG A 59 -10.51 -8.61 -8.53
N ALA A 60 -9.81 -7.52 -8.81
CA ALA A 60 -9.06 -7.36 -10.06
C ALA A 60 -7.83 -8.27 -10.06
N LYS A 61 -7.36 -8.67 -11.24
CA LYS A 61 -6.05 -9.31 -11.37
C LYS A 61 -4.99 -8.32 -10.90
N ASN A 62 -4.14 -8.76 -9.98
CA ASN A 62 -3.06 -7.92 -9.45
C ASN A 62 -2.17 -7.38 -10.56
N GLN A 63 -1.89 -8.19 -11.59
CA GLN A 63 -1.07 -7.78 -12.73
C GLN A 63 -1.72 -6.63 -13.51
N ASP A 64 -3.03 -6.67 -13.77
CA ASP A 64 -3.74 -5.56 -14.45
C ASP A 64 -3.59 -4.24 -13.68
N VAL A 65 -3.56 -4.29 -12.34
CA VAL A 65 -3.35 -3.10 -11.50
C VAL A 65 -1.91 -2.63 -11.58
N ILE A 66 -0.95 -3.55 -11.52
CA ILE A 66 0.49 -3.23 -11.64
C ILE A 66 0.80 -2.63 -13.01
N ASP A 67 0.25 -3.19 -14.08
CA ASP A 67 0.42 -2.69 -15.46
C ASP A 67 -0.19 -1.30 -15.59
N PHE A 68 -1.41 -1.10 -15.07
CA PHE A 68 -2.04 0.22 -15.05
C PHE A 68 -1.22 1.30 -14.33
N VAL A 69 -0.61 0.94 -13.19
CA VAL A 69 0.29 1.82 -12.45
C VAL A 69 1.58 2.05 -13.22
N ARG A 70 2.16 1.01 -13.83
CA ARG A 70 3.39 1.11 -14.63
C ARG A 70 3.22 2.09 -15.79
N ASP A 71 2.07 2.05 -16.47
CA ASP A 71 1.79 2.90 -17.62
C ASP A 71 1.66 4.38 -17.24
N ARG A 72 1.25 4.70 -16.00
CA ARG A 72 0.99 6.08 -15.54
C ARG A 72 2.10 6.67 -14.68
N GLN A 73 2.70 5.85 -13.82
CA GLN A 73 3.70 6.24 -12.83
C GLN A 73 4.74 5.11 -12.72
N PRO A 74 5.58 4.90 -13.75
CA PRO A 74 6.54 3.79 -13.79
C PRO A 74 7.54 3.83 -12.64
N GLY A 75 7.82 5.01 -12.07
CA GLY A 75 8.67 5.19 -10.90
C GLY A 75 8.17 4.50 -9.63
N LEU A 76 6.87 4.18 -9.55
CA LEU A 76 6.29 3.38 -8.46
C LEU A 76 6.51 1.88 -8.64
N ILE A 77 7.06 1.40 -9.76
CA ILE A 77 7.21 -0.03 -10.00
C ILE A 77 8.66 -0.47 -9.83
N ARG A 78 8.88 -1.47 -8.98
CA ARG A 78 10.16 -2.18 -8.83
C ARG A 78 9.91 -3.67 -8.71
N ASP A 79 10.62 -4.48 -9.49
CA ASP A 79 10.49 -5.95 -9.45
C ASP A 79 9.04 -6.46 -9.54
N ASN A 80 8.25 -5.85 -10.42
CA ASN A 80 6.82 -6.14 -10.61
C ASN A 80 5.97 -5.95 -9.33
N LYS A 81 6.39 -5.06 -8.43
CA LYS A 81 5.65 -4.64 -7.24
C LYS A 81 5.47 -3.13 -7.25
N ILE A 82 4.42 -2.65 -6.58
CA ILE A 82 4.24 -1.23 -6.32
C ILE A 82 5.13 -0.87 -5.13
N PHE A 83 6.22 -0.17 -5.39
CA PHE A 83 7.15 0.33 -4.39
C PHE A 83 6.61 1.63 -3.79
N LEU A 84 6.34 1.61 -2.48
CA LEU A 84 5.82 2.79 -1.77
C LEU A 84 6.96 3.59 -1.14
N GLY A 85 8.05 2.95 -0.71
CA GLY A 85 9.18 3.67 -0.16
C GLY A 85 10.16 2.76 0.57
N GLN A 86 11.27 3.35 1.01
CA GLN A 86 12.19 2.74 1.95
C GLN A 86 12.45 3.75 3.06
N LEU A 87 12.19 3.38 4.31
CA LEU A 87 12.37 4.21 5.50
C LEU A 87 13.64 3.82 6.25
N ASP A 88 14.36 4.81 6.77
CA ASP A 88 15.54 4.64 7.63
C ASP A 88 15.14 4.72 9.11
N ASN A 89 15.04 3.56 9.75
CA ASN A 89 14.68 3.41 11.16
C ASN A 89 15.87 3.64 12.13
N SER A 90 17.02 4.08 11.63
CA SER A 90 18.14 4.52 12.49
C SER A 90 17.84 5.83 13.23
N LYS A 91 16.83 6.56 12.76
CA LYS A 91 16.42 7.89 13.23
C LYS A 91 14.90 7.97 13.36
N SER A 92 14.44 8.93 14.15
CA SER A 92 13.02 9.26 14.21
C SER A 92 12.50 9.73 12.86
N PHE A 93 11.31 9.27 12.48
CA PHE A 93 10.62 9.75 11.29
C PHE A 93 10.11 11.18 11.51
N THR A 94 10.56 12.12 10.68
CA THR A 94 10.12 13.51 10.71
C THR A 94 9.68 13.97 9.32
N TRP A 95 8.90 15.05 9.27
CA TRP A 95 8.49 15.69 8.02
C TRP A 95 9.66 16.29 7.22
N THR A 96 10.84 16.42 7.80
CA THR A 96 12.04 16.87 7.08
C THR A 96 12.82 15.70 6.47
N SER A 97 12.50 14.46 6.84
CA SER A 97 13.15 13.27 6.29
C SER A 97 12.65 13.00 4.87
N LEU A 98 13.58 12.92 3.91
CA LEU A 98 13.25 12.77 2.49
C LEU A 98 12.56 11.43 2.20
N ASP A 99 12.98 10.36 2.87
CA ASP A 99 12.39 9.03 2.78
C ASP A 99 10.92 8.99 3.23
N VAL A 100 10.60 9.66 4.34
CA VAL A 100 9.23 9.80 4.85
C VAL A 100 8.37 10.59 3.86
N ASN A 101 8.86 11.72 3.35
CA ASN A 101 8.13 12.51 2.35
C ASN A 101 7.87 11.71 1.06
N ASN A 102 8.87 10.99 0.57
CA ASN A 102 8.74 10.14 -0.61
C ASN A 102 7.72 9.02 -0.37
N PHE A 103 7.76 8.39 0.81
CA PHE A 103 6.81 7.34 1.18
C PHE A 103 5.36 7.83 1.18
N ILE A 104 5.11 8.97 1.82
CA ILE A 104 3.77 9.58 1.86
C ILE A 104 3.32 10.01 0.46
N SER A 105 4.19 10.65 -0.32
CA SER A 105 3.88 11.08 -1.70
C SER A 105 3.50 9.89 -2.59
N ASN A 106 4.30 8.81 -2.54
CA ASN A 106 4.04 7.59 -3.29
C ASN A 106 2.74 6.89 -2.86
N ILE A 107 2.39 6.93 -1.57
CA ILE A 107 1.10 6.42 -1.08
C ILE A 107 -0.05 7.22 -1.69
N ILE A 108 0.04 8.55 -1.67
CA ILE A 108 -0.99 9.43 -2.22
C ILE A 108 -1.17 9.14 -3.71
N ASP A 109 -0.08 9.12 -4.49
CA ASP A 109 -0.10 8.81 -5.91
C ASP A 109 -0.74 7.44 -6.17
N TYR A 110 -0.32 6.42 -5.42
CA TYR A 110 -0.84 5.06 -5.59
C TYR A 110 -2.33 4.98 -5.27
N VAL A 111 -2.80 5.64 -4.22
CA VAL A 111 -4.21 5.69 -3.83
C VAL A 111 -5.07 6.37 -4.90
N LEU A 112 -4.60 7.49 -5.47
CA LEU A 112 -5.27 8.16 -6.58
C LEU A 112 -5.34 7.26 -7.83
N LEU A 113 -4.27 6.53 -8.13
CA LEU A 113 -4.24 5.57 -9.24
C LEU A 113 -5.19 4.39 -9.02
N ARG A 114 -5.33 3.89 -7.78
CA ARG A 114 -6.32 2.84 -7.44
C ARG A 114 -7.74 3.31 -7.72
N ASP A 115 -8.05 4.55 -7.38
CA ASP A 115 -9.38 5.13 -7.64
C ASP A 115 -9.63 5.35 -9.13
N GLN A 116 -8.63 5.83 -9.87
CA GLN A 116 -8.72 5.90 -11.33
C GLN A 116 -8.95 4.52 -11.95
N PHE A 117 -8.21 3.49 -11.51
CA PHE A 117 -8.39 2.12 -12.00
C PHE A 117 -9.82 1.62 -11.77
N ARG A 118 -10.38 1.86 -10.57
CA ARG A 118 -11.77 1.49 -10.24
C ARG A 118 -12.79 2.18 -11.16
N ARG A 119 -12.54 3.42 -11.57
CA ARG A 119 -13.42 4.19 -12.49
C ARG A 119 -13.34 3.69 -13.94
N THR A 120 -12.21 3.11 -14.36
CA THR A 120 -12.02 2.59 -15.72
C THR A 120 -12.58 1.20 -15.96
N ARG A 121 -13.04 0.50 -14.92
CA ARG A 121 -13.43 -0.92 -14.99
C ARG A 121 -14.91 -1.14 -14.83
#